data_AF-A0A432UR45-F1
#
_entry.id   AF-A0A432UR45-F1
#
_cell.length_a   1.000
_cell.length_b   1.000
_cell.length_c   1.000
_cell.angle_alpha   90.00
_cell.angle_beta   90.00
_cell.angle_gamma   90.00
#
_symmetry.space_group_name_H-M   'P 1'
#
loop_
_entity.id
_entity.type
_entity.pdbx_description
1 polymer ?
#
loop_
_entity_poly.entity_id
_entity_poly.type
_entity_poly.pdbx_seq_one_letter_code
_entity_poly.pdbx_strand_id
1 'polypeptide(L)'
;MAENISDQNEQLQEDIPLKPQTPTAEEMLERLHAVDVEDFDLEQRTNELKGNNAWLFVLTMPATAILLVLFTLLGTFLTDHFIISFILSAGVLFVIGKMIDQYEQKFKYQARLDIMQRIKETETDAGLIPHFRDFLPKKYRHLWQSLKKQNYIYIDQYIAALTLLQQRLDDDKFIRVWRLKYPETAPDEEEEDLMEAPKK
;
A
#
# COMPACT_ATOMS: atom_id res chain seq x y z
N MET A 1 -36.04 61.12 2.73
CA MET A 1 -34.63 61.54 2.55
C MET A 1 -33.82 60.70 3.49
N ALA A 2 -33.30 59.59 2.97
CA ALA A 2 -32.42 58.67 3.69
C ALA A 2 -31.05 58.85 3.05
N GLU A 3 -30.13 59.47 3.78
CA GLU A 3 -28.78 59.75 3.34
C GLU A 3 -27.82 59.00 4.28
N ASN A 4 -27.37 57.85 3.77
CA ASN A 4 -25.96 57.47 3.68
C ASN A 4 -25.09 57.65 4.93
N ILE A 5 -25.06 56.63 5.81
CA ILE A 5 -23.92 56.41 6.72
C ILE A 5 -23.64 54.90 6.85
N SER A 6 -22.45 54.52 6.39
CA SER A 6 -21.64 53.39 6.84
C SER A 6 -21.84 52.02 6.18
N ASP A 7 -21.63 51.98 4.86
CA ASP A 7 -20.95 50.85 4.21
C ASP A 7 -19.49 50.77 4.71
N GLN A 8 -19.26 50.08 5.84
CA GLN A 8 -17.93 49.76 6.37
C GLN A 8 -17.81 48.29 6.79
N ASN A 9 -18.37 47.37 5.98
CA ASN A 9 -18.13 45.94 6.15
C ASN A 9 -17.85 45.25 4.81
N GLU A 10 -17.12 45.92 3.92
CA GLU A 10 -16.41 45.23 2.85
C GLU A 10 -15.21 44.52 3.48
N GLN A 11 -15.47 43.26 3.81
CA GLN A 11 -14.46 42.25 4.09
C GLN A 11 -13.44 42.25 2.94
N LEU A 12 -12.29 42.90 3.17
CA LEU A 12 -11.05 42.56 2.49
C LEU A 12 -10.64 41.16 2.98
N GLN A 13 -11.31 40.14 2.46
CA GLN A 13 -10.73 38.81 2.36
C GLN A 13 -9.62 38.94 1.31
N GLU A 14 -8.42 39.27 1.79
CA GLU A 14 -7.22 38.95 1.03
C GLU A 14 -7.24 37.45 0.82
N ASP A 15 -7.51 37.04 -0.41
CA ASP A 15 -7.18 35.71 -0.93
C ASP A 15 -5.67 35.54 -0.77
N ILE A 16 -5.22 35.15 0.43
CA ILE A 16 -3.85 34.70 0.65
C ILE A 16 -3.71 33.47 -0.24
N PRO A 17 -2.88 33.51 -1.30
CA PRO A 17 -2.63 32.30 -2.06
C PRO A 17 -1.96 31.33 -1.10
N LEU A 18 -2.69 30.29 -0.69
CA LEU A 18 -2.14 29.10 -0.08
C LEU A 18 -1.15 28.52 -1.11
N LYS A 19 0.09 29.04 -1.10
CA LYS A 19 1.22 28.36 -1.71
C LYS A 19 1.16 26.93 -1.17
N PRO A 20 1.36 25.90 -2.02
CA PRO A 20 1.49 24.55 -1.50
C PRO A 20 2.60 24.59 -0.45
N GLN A 21 2.23 24.50 0.83
CA GLN A 21 3.20 24.51 1.91
C GLN A 21 4.00 23.22 1.73
N THR A 22 5.29 23.39 1.43
CA THR A 22 6.23 22.28 1.48
C THR A 22 6.14 21.71 2.90
N PRO A 23 5.84 20.40 3.08
CA PRO A 23 5.66 19.86 4.42
C PRO A 23 6.95 20.01 5.22
N THR A 24 6.81 20.21 6.53
CA THR A 24 7.98 20.28 7.42
C THR A 24 8.66 18.92 7.54
N ALA A 25 9.90 18.89 8.04
CA ALA A 25 10.62 17.63 8.21
C ALA A 25 9.90 16.72 9.22
N GLU A 26 9.39 17.34 10.28
CA GLU A 26 8.68 16.74 11.38
C GLU A 26 7.33 16.16 10.92
N GLU A 27 6.56 16.89 10.09
CA GLU A 27 5.34 16.37 9.45
C GLU A 27 5.63 15.16 8.56
N MET A 28 6.74 15.17 7.82
CA MET A 28 7.12 14.05 6.95
C MET A 28 7.50 12.80 7.75
N LEU A 29 8.18 12.96 8.89
CA LEU A 29 8.50 11.87 9.81
C LEU A 29 7.22 11.33 10.47
N GLU A 30 6.32 12.20 10.91
CA GLU A 30 5.04 11.79 11.47
C GLU A 30 4.23 10.99 10.45
N ARG A 31 4.15 11.46 9.19
CA ARG A 31 3.52 10.72 8.10
C ARG A 31 4.18 9.37 7.85
N LEU A 32 5.51 9.27 7.91
CA LEU A 32 6.22 7.99 7.73
C LEU A 32 5.84 6.97 8.81
N HIS A 33 5.76 7.40 10.08
CA HIS A 33 5.43 6.53 11.21
C HIS A 33 3.93 6.23 11.35
N ALA A 34 3.07 7.11 10.84
CA ALA A 34 1.62 6.90 10.81
C ALA A 34 1.18 5.84 9.79
N VAL A 35 2.05 5.46 8.84
CA VAL A 35 1.75 4.43 7.84
C VAL A 35 1.90 3.04 8.46
N ASP A 36 0.80 2.32 8.53
CA ASP A 36 0.81 0.89 8.84
C ASP A 36 1.31 0.09 7.63
N VAL A 37 2.35 -0.72 7.84
CA VAL A 37 2.94 -1.55 6.79
C VAL A 37 2.08 -2.79 6.53
N GLU A 38 1.35 -3.28 7.54
CA GLU A 38 0.49 -4.45 7.44
C GLU A 38 -0.68 -4.23 6.47
N ASP A 39 -1.10 -2.97 6.32
CA ASP A 39 -2.17 -2.59 5.39
C ASP A 39 -1.87 -2.93 3.92
N PHE A 40 -0.60 -3.14 3.58
CA PHE A 40 -0.12 -3.49 2.25
C PHE A 40 0.20 -4.99 2.08
N ASP A 41 -0.08 -5.86 3.08
CA ASP A 41 0.17 -7.29 2.97
C ASP A 41 -0.77 -7.95 1.93
N LEU A 42 -0.18 -8.45 0.85
CA LEU A 42 -0.91 -9.06 -0.25
C LEU A 42 -1.61 -10.36 0.14
N GLU A 43 -1.02 -11.18 1.01
CA GLU A 43 -1.61 -12.44 1.44
C GLU A 43 -2.80 -12.20 2.35
N GLN A 44 -2.64 -11.30 3.31
CA GLN A 44 -3.73 -10.90 4.21
C GLN A 44 -4.90 -10.32 3.41
N ARG A 45 -4.64 -9.35 2.53
CA ARG A 45 -5.69 -8.75 1.69
C ARG A 45 -6.34 -9.75 0.75
N THR A 46 -5.56 -10.68 0.18
CA THR A 46 -6.13 -11.77 -0.64
C THR A 46 -7.09 -12.62 0.19
N ASN A 47 -6.75 -12.95 1.44
CA ASN A 47 -7.61 -13.75 2.31
C ASN A 47 -8.86 -12.98 2.76
N GLU A 48 -8.73 -11.68 3.06
CA GLU A 48 -9.87 -10.81 3.35
C GLU A 48 -10.84 -10.71 2.17
N LEU A 49 -10.31 -10.54 0.94
CA LEU A 49 -11.12 -10.49 -0.28
C LEU A 49 -11.77 -11.84 -0.62
N LYS A 50 -11.09 -12.96 -0.32
CA LYS A 50 -11.71 -14.29 -0.38
C LYS A 50 -12.85 -14.40 0.63
N GLY A 51 -12.74 -13.73 1.78
CA GLY A 51 -13.76 -13.61 2.81
C GLY A 51 -14.29 -14.99 3.24
N ASN A 52 -15.62 -15.12 3.28
CA ASN A 52 -16.28 -16.39 3.62
C ASN A 52 -16.05 -17.52 2.61
N ASN A 53 -15.40 -17.28 1.46
CA ASN A 53 -15.09 -18.31 0.46
C ASN A 53 -13.67 -18.88 0.62
N ALA A 54 -12.86 -18.39 1.57
CA ALA A 54 -11.51 -18.90 1.81
C ALA A 54 -11.48 -20.41 2.10
N TRP A 55 -12.52 -20.94 2.78
CA TRP A 55 -12.66 -22.36 3.07
C TRP A 55 -12.68 -23.24 1.81
N LEU A 56 -13.23 -22.74 0.69
CA LEU A 56 -13.30 -23.49 -0.58
C LEU A 56 -11.90 -23.84 -1.07
N PHE A 57 -10.95 -22.90 -0.99
CA PHE A 57 -9.58 -23.12 -1.45
C PHE A 57 -8.83 -24.10 -0.55
N VAL A 58 -9.00 -24.00 0.77
CA VAL A 58 -8.38 -24.92 1.74
C VAL A 58 -8.89 -26.35 1.55
N LEU A 59 -10.19 -26.52 1.25
CA LEU A 59 -10.80 -27.82 1.04
C LEU A 59 -10.64 -28.39 -0.37
N THR A 60 -10.15 -27.59 -1.33
CA THR A 60 -10.00 -28.05 -2.72
C THR A 60 -9.05 -29.25 -2.82
N MET A 61 -7.93 -29.24 -2.10
CA MET A 61 -6.95 -30.34 -2.15
C MET A 61 -7.49 -31.67 -1.59
N PRO A 62 -8.07 -31.74 -0.36
CA PRO A 62 -8.67 -32.98 0.12
C PRO A 62 -9.91 -33.40 -0.68
N ALA A 63 -10.76 -32.45 -1.10
CA ALA A 63 -11.96 -32.77 -1.87
C ALA A 63 -11.63 -33.36 -3.25
N THR A 64 -10.61 -32.83 -3.95
CA THR A 64 -10.18 -33.36 -5.24
C THR A 64 -9.59 -34.76 -5.12
N ALA A 65 -8.87 -35.07 -4.03
CA ALA A 65 -8.38 -36.42 -3.77
C ALA A 65 -9.54 -37.42 -3.55
N ILE A 66 -10.53 -37.05 -2.76
CA ILE A 66 -11.73 -37.89 -2.53
C ILE A 66 -12.50 -38.08 -3.83
N LEU A 67 -12.73 -37.00 -4.60
CA LEU A 67 -13.39 -37.06 -5.90
C LEU A 67 -12.63 -37.94 -6.88
N LEU A 68 -11.30 -37.90 -6.88
CA LEU A 68 -10.48 -38.74 -7.76
C LEU A 68 -10.74 -40.21 -7.48
N VAL A 69 -10.73 -40.60 -6.20
CA VAL A 69 -11.02 -41.97 -5.79
C VAL A 69 -12.44 -42.38 -6.19
N LEU A 70 -13.44 -41.54 -5.89
CA LEU A 70 -14.84 -41.82 -6.21
C LEU A 70 -15.09 -41.96 -7.72
N PHE A 71 -14.58 -41.02 -8.53
CA PHE A 71 -14.73 -41.10 -9.98
C PHE A 71 -13.96 -42.26 -10.59
N THR A 72 -12.77 -42.58 -10.05
CA THR A 72 -12.01 -43.74 -10.51
C THR A 72 -12.77 -45.04 -10.21
N LEU A 73 -13.31 -45.19 -9.01
CA LEU A 73 -14.13 -46.36 -8.63
C LEU A 73 -15.38 -46.48 -9.49
N LEU A 74 -16.12 -45.38 -9.66
CA LEU A 74 -17.33 -45.35 -10.48
C LEU A 74 -17.03 -45.67 -11.95
N GLY A 75 -15.98 -45.08 -12.51
CA GLY A 75 -15.55 -45.37 -13.87
C GLY A 75 -15.11 -46.82 -14.05
N THR A 76 -14.40 -47.37 -13.06
CA THR A 76 -13.96 -48.77 -13.08
C THR A 76 -15.16 -49.70 -13.06
N PHE A 77 -16.17 -49.41 -12.24
CA PHE A 77 -17.42 -50.18 -12.20
C PHE A 77 -18.20 -50.17 -13.52
N LEU A 78 -18.12 -49.07 -14.28
CA LEU A 78 -18.83 -48.92 -15.56
C LEU A 78 -18.07 -49.49 -16.77
N THR A 79 -16.74 -49.52 -16.70
CA THR A 79 -15.88 -49.85 -17.86
C THR A 79 -15.05 -51.12 -17.68
N ASP A 80 -14.98 -51.68 -16.46
CA ASP A 80 -14.05 -52.74 -16.03
C ASP A 80 -12.56 -52.41 -16.23
N HIS A 81 -12.22 -51.16 -16.60
CA HIS A 81 -10.84 -50.74 -16.86
C HIS A 81 -10.40 -49.66 -15.86
N PHE A 82 -9.70 -50.10 -14.80
CA PHE A 82 -9.22 -49.22 -13.73
C PHE A 82 -8.32 -48.09 -14.24
N ILE A 83 -7.32 -48.43 -15.04
CA ILE A 83 -6.29 -47.49 -15.51
C ILE A 83 -6.93 -46.39 -16.38
N ILE A 84 -7.82 -46.76 -17.29
CA ILE A 84 -8.50 -45.81 -18.18
C ILE A 84 -9.40 -44.87 -17.37
N SER A 85 -10.15 -45.42 -16.41
CA SER A 85 -11.03 -44.65 -15.52
C SER A 85 -10.27 -43.66 -14.65
N PHE A 86 -9.11 -44.07 -14.15
CA PHE A 86 -8.22 -43.20 -13.37
C PHE A 86 -7.72 -42.02 -14.22
N ILE A 87 -7.19 -42.29 -15.42
CA ILE A 87 -6.66 -41.25 -16.31
C ILE A 87 -7.77 -40.26 -16.69
N LEU A 88 -8.97 -40.77 -16.98
CA LEU A 88 -10.09 -39.92 -17.37
C LEU A 88 -10.54 -39.03 -16.18
N SER A 89 -10.62 -39.60 -14.98
CA SER A 89 -10.96 -38.88 -13.75
C SER A 89 -9.92 -37.82 -13.39
N ALA A 90 -8.63 -38.17 -13.49
CA ALA A 90 -7.53 -37.24 -13.27
C ALA A 90 -7.56 -36.08 -14.28
N GLY A 91 -7.86 -36.37 -15.56
CA GLY A 91 -8.03 -35.34 -16.59
C GLY A 91 -9.17 -34.37 -16.29
N VAL A 92 -10.34 -34.88 -15.87
CA VAL A 92 -11.48 -34.04 -15.47
C VAL A 92 -11.12 -33.16 -14.27
N LEU A 93 -10.52 -33.75 -13.24
CA LEU A 93 -10.15 -33.03 -12.03
C LEU A 93 -9.05 -32.00 -12.28
N PHE A 94 -8.12 -32.27 -13.19
CA PHE A 94 -7.13 -31.30 -13.62
C PHE A 94 -7.78 -30.05 -14.24
N VAL A 95 -8.79 -30.23 -15.09
CA VAL A 95 -9.53 -29.11 -15.69
C VAL A 95 -10.26 -28.30 -14.61
N ILE A 96 -10.91 -28.97 -13.66
CA ILE A 96 -11.60 -28.32 -12.54
C ILE A 96 -10.60 -27.55 -11.66
N GLY A 97 -9.47 -28.17 -11.31
CA GLY A 97 -8.39 -27.53 -10.55
C GLY A 97 -7.88 -26.27 -11.24
N LYS A 98 -7.65 -26.32 -12.56
CA LYS A 98 -7.26 -25.15 -13.35
C LYS A 98 -8.29 -24.02 -13.28
N MET A 99 -9.59 -24.33 -13.28
CA MET A 99 -10.64 -23.31 -13.15
C MET A 99 -10.61 -22.66 -11.76
N ILE A 100 -10.40 -23.45 -10.70
CA ILE A 100 -10.28 -22.94 -9.33
C ILE A 100 -9.03 -22.05 -9.18
N ASP A 101 -7.89 -22.46 -9.73
CA ASP A 101 -6.66 -21.67 -9.74
C ASP A 101 -6.86 -20.32 -10.44
N GLN A 102 -7.52 -20.33 -11.60
CA GLN A 102 -7.87 -19.09 -12.32
C GLN A 102 -8.80 -18.19 -11.49
N TYR A 103 -9.72 -18.79 -10.73
CA TYR A 103 -10.59 -18.04 -9.83
C TYR A 103 -9.79 -17.42 -8.68
N GLU A 104 -8.84 -18.14 -8.09
CA GLU A 104 -7.94 -17.59 -7.07
C GLU A 104 -7.08 -16.43 -7.59
N GLN A 105 -6.57 -16.55 -8.82
CA GLN A 105 -5.77 -15.49 -9.45
C GLN A 105 -6.54 -14.17 -9.56
N LYS A 106 -7.86 -14.21 -9.72
CA LYS A 106 -8.69 -12.98 -9.75
C LYS A 106 -8.64 -12.25 -8.41
N PHE A 107 -8.72 -12.96 -7.29
CA PHE A 107 -8.62 -12.34 -5.97
C PHE A 107 -7.23 -11.77 -5.71
N LYS A 108 -6.17 -12.50 -6.08
CA LYS A 108 -4.79 -11.99 -5.99
C LYS A 108 -4.60 -10.72 -6.82
N TYR A 109 -5.17 -10.70 -8.02
CA TYR A 109 -5.12 -9.51 -8.88
C TYR A 109 -5.89 -8.33 -8.28
N GLN A 110 -7.08 -8.58 -7.73
CA GLN A 110 -7.86 -7.55 -7.05
C GLN A 110 -7.15 -7.01 -5.80
N ALA A 111 -6.58 -7.88 -4.96
CA ALA A 111 -5.77 -7.50 -3.81
C ALA A 111 -4.61 -6.60 -4.23
N ARG A 112 -3.94 -6.95 -5.33
CA ARG A 112 -2.85 -6.14 -5.89
C ARG A 112 -3.32 -4.75 -6.29
N LEU A 113 -4.46 -4.64 -6.97
CA LEU A 113 -5.02 -3.35 -7.36
C LEU A 113 -5.43 -2.51 -6.16
N ASP A 114 -6.04 -3.13 -5.15
CA ASP A 114 -6.41 -2.46 -3.89
C ASP A 114 -5.18 -1.89 -3.17
N ILE A 115 -4.12 -2.70 -3.05
CA ILE A 115 -2.86 -2.25 -2.45
C ILE A 115 -2.23 -1.13 -3.26
N MET A 116 -2.24 -1.21 -4.60
CA MET A 116 -1.75 -0.12 -5.45
C MET A 116 -2.53 1.18 -5.22
N GLN A 117 -3.84 1.09 -5.01
CA GLN A 117 -4.67 2.24 -4.69
C GLN A 117 -4.36 2.81 -3.30
N ARG A 118 -4.17 1.95 -2.29
CA ARG A 118 -3.76 2.38 -0.95
C ARG A 118 -2.41 3.08 -0.96
N ILE A 119 -1.42 2.53 -1.69
CA ILE A 119 -0.11 3.17 -1.86
C ILE A 119 -0.29 4.57 -2.48
N LYS A 120 -1.18 4.71 -3.48
CA LYS A 120 -1.49 6.01 -4.09
C LYS A 120 -2.07 6.99 -3.06
N GLU A 121 -2.99 6.53 -2.21
CA GLU A 121 -3.61 7.34 -1.16
C GLU A 121 -2.57 7.77 -0.10
N THR A 122 -1.69 6.85 0.31
CA THR A 122 -0.60 7.11 1.25
C THR A 122 0.45 8.09 0.72
N GLU A 123 0.88 7.93 -0.53
CA GLU A 123 1.86 8.82 -1.15
C GLU A 123 1.28 10.24 -1.34
N THR A 124 -0.03 10.35 -1.58
CA THR A 124 -0.72 11.63 -1.88
C THR A 124 -0.09 12.35 -3.09
N ASP A 125 -0.51 13.56 -3.44
CA ASP A 125 0.04 14.29 -4.59
C ASP A 125 1.50 14.76 -4.37
N ALA A 126 1.92 14.91 -3.11
CA ALA A 126 3.26 15.39 -2.74
C ALA A 126 4.33 14.29 -2.72
N GLY A 127 3.92 13.01 -2.65
CA GLY A 127 4.79 11.85 -2.47
C GLY A 127 5.32 11.71 -1.04
N LEU A 128 5.52 10.48 -0.56
CA LEU A 128 6.14 10.15 0.74
C LEU A 128 7.55 9.61 0.51
N ILE A 129 7.70 8.43 -0.09
CA ILE A 129 8.99 7.79 -0.37
C ILE A 129 9.96 8.63 -1.21
N PRO A 130 9.52 9.41 -2.22
CA PRO A 130 10.43 10.25 -3.01
C PRO A 130 11.21 11.28 -2.19
N HIS A 131 10.69 11.70 -1.04
CA HIS A 131 11.31 12.64 -0.11
C HIS A 131 12.39 11.98 0.76
N PHE A 132 12.21 10.70 1.09
CA PHE A 132 13.19 9.89 1.82
C PHE A 132 14.22 9.19 0.92
N ARG A 133 14.24 9.48 -0.38
CA ARG A 133 15.08 8.76 -1.36
C ARG A 133 16.57 8.73 -1.00
N ASP A 134 17.08 9.78 -0.35
CA ASP A 134 18.50 9.94 -0.04
C ASP A 134 18.93 9.02 1.13
N PHE A 135 17.94 8.49 1.88
CA PHE A 135 18.10 7.53 2.97
C PHE A 135 17.83 6.09 2.52
N LEU A 136 17.40 5.89 1.27
CA LEU A 136 17.16 4.56 0.70
C LEU A 136 18.38 4.06 -0.11
N PRO A 137 18.72 2.76 -0.01
CA PRO A 137 19.73 2.14 -0.85
C PRO A 137 19.42 2.28 -2.35
N LYS A 138 20.48 2.36 -3.19
CA LYS A 138 20.35 2.52 -4.65
C LYS A 138 19.52 1.44 -5.35
N LYS A 139 19.34 0.26 -4.75
CA LYS A 139 18.50 -0.82 -5.28
C LYS A 139 17.02 -0.40 -5.45
N TYR A 140 16.55 0.56 -4.65
CA TYR A 140 15.18 1.10 -4.72
C TYR A 140 15.02 2.18 -5.80
N ARG A 141 15.99 2.36 -6.70
CA ARG A 141 15.95 3.41 -7.72
C ARG A 141 14.70 3.33 -8.60
N HIS A 142 14.33 2.12 -8.99
CA HIS A 142 13.18 1.89 -9.86
C HIS A 142 11.86 2.16 -9.13
N LEU A 143 11.78 1.88 -7.83
CA LEU A 143 10.61 2.17 -7.01
C LEU A 143 10.28 3.67 -7.04
N TRP A 144 11.17 4.55 -6.56
CA TRP A 144 10.85 5.97 -6.48
C TRP A 144 10.72 6.65 -7.84
N GLN A 145 11.40 6.15 -8.89
CA GLN A 145 11.17 6.59 -10.27
C GLN A 145 9.75 6.24 -10.75
N SER A 146 9.23 5.08 -10.34
CA SER A 146 7.88 4.63 -10.65
C SER A 146 6.85 5.44 -9.86
N LEU A 147 7.09 5.69 -8.56
CA LEU A 147 6.21 6.51 -7.72
C LEU A 147 6.06 7.94 -8.26
N LYS A 148 7.16 8.56 -8.71
CA LYS A 148 7.11 9.88 -9.38
C LYS A 148 6.23 9.92 -10.63
N LYS A 149 6.03 8.77 -11.29
CA LYS A 149 5.17 8.62 -12.47
C LYS A 149 3.77 8.11 -12.10
N GLN A 150 3.41 8.13 -10.81
CA GLN A 150 2.15 7.57 -10.28
C GLN A 150 1.94 6.10 -10.64
N ASN A 151 3.03 5.34 -10.69
CA ASN A 151 3.01 3.92 -10.99
C ASN A 151 3.44 3.12 -9.75
N TYR A 152 2.50 2.35 -9.21
CA TYR A 152 2.60 1.68 -7.90
C TYR A 152 2.85 0.17 -8.01
N ILE A 153 3.41 -0.30 -9.13
CA ILE A 153 3.58 -1.74 -9.41
C ILE A 153 4.52 -2.47 -8.43
N TYR A 154 5.47 -1.75 -7.82
CA TYR A 154 6.55 -2.31 -6.99
C TYR A 154 6.17 -2.41 -5.50
N ILE A 155 5.09 -3.14 -5.19
CA ILE A 155 4.52 -3.28 -3.83
C ILE A 155 5.56 -3.82 -2.83
N ASP A 156 6.19 -4.95 -3.10
CA ASP A 156 7.15 -5.56 -2.14
C ASP A 156 8.34 -4.64 -1.85
N GLN A 157 8.81 -3.91 -2.86
CA GLN A 157 9.90 -2.95 -2.69
C GLN A 157 9.44 -1.73 -1.89
N TYR A 158 8.19 -1.31 -2.06
CA TYR A 158 7.57 -0.22 -1.31
C TYR A 158 7.47 -0.57 0.18
N ILE A 159 6.92 -1.74 0.50
CA ILE A 159 6.82 -2.28 1.87
C ILE A 159 8.20 -2.37 2.51
N ALA A 160 9.18 -2.95 1.80
CA ALA A 160 10.54 -3.09 2.30
C ALA A 160 11.24 -1.73 2.50
N ALA A 161 10.97 -0.74 1.64
CA ALA A 161 11.49 0.61 1.79
C ALA A 161 10.88 1.33 3.00
N LEU A 162 9.55 1.27 3.18
CA LEU A 162 8.87 1.81 4.35
C LEU A 162 9.39 1.19 5.64
N THR A 163 9.45 -0.14 5.70
CA THR A 163 9.95 -0.87 6.87
C THR A 163 11.40 -0.47 7.21
N LEU A 164 12.25 -0.34 6.19
CA LEU A 164 13.64 0.07 6.37
C LEU A 164 13.74 1.50 6.89
N LEU A 165 12.92 2.42 6.38
CA LEU A 165 12.89 3.79 6.87
C LEU A 165 12.39 3.84 8.32
N GLN A 166 11.25 3.22 8.64
CA GLN A 166 10.71 3.20 10.00
C GLN A 166 11.67 2.57 11.04
N GLN A 167 12.53 1.63 10.65
CA GLN A 167 13.44 0.95 11.57
C GLN A 167 14.87 1.54 11.64
N ARG A 168 15.34 2.18 10.56
CA ARG A 168 16.75 2.55 10.39
C ARG A 168 16.97 4.02 10.05
N LEU A 169 15.90 4.80 9.88
CA LEU A 169 16.03 6.24 9.69
C LEU A 169 16.59 6.86 10.98
N ASP A 170 17.50 7.81 10.78
CA ASP A 170 18.02 8.67 11.84
C ASP A 170 17.29 10.01 11.67
N ASP A 171 16.34 10.27 12.56
CA ASP A 171 15.40 11.40 12.45
C ASP A 171 16.13 12.74 12.49
N ASP A 172 17.11 12.90 13.38
CA ASP A 172 17.93 14.12 13.50
C ASP A 172 18.71 14.39 12.21
N LYS A 173 19.26 13.33 11.61
CA LYS A 173 19.96 13.42 10.33
C LYS A 173 19.00 13.75 9.19
N PHE A 174 17.79 13.20 9.20
CA PHE A 174 16.75 13.52 8.22
C PHE A 174 16.37 15.00 8.29
N ILE A 175 16.02 15.50 9.48
CA ILE A 175 15.65 16.90 9.72
C ILE A 175 16.75 17.85 9.24
N ARG A 176 18.02 17.56 9.57
CA ARG A 176 19.15 18.39 9.13
C ARG A 176 19.28 18.44 7.61
N VAL A 177 19.18 17.30 6.94
CA VAL A 177 19.25 17.23 5.47
C VAL A 177 18.04 17.92 4.83
N TRP A 178 16.87 17.81 5.46
CA TRP A 178 15.64 18.46 5.01
C TRP A 178 15.76 19.99 5.07
N ARG A 179 16.19 20.54 6.21
CA ARG A 179 16.39 22.00 6.40
C ARG A 179 17.43 22.58 5.44
N LEU A 180 18.45 21.80 5.06
CA LEU A 180 19.41 22.22 4.02
C LEU A 180 18.80 22.26 2.61
N LYS A 181 17.78 21.43 2.35
CA LYS A 181 17.14 21.29 1.04
C LYS A 181 15.93 22.22 0.88
N TYR A 182 15.25 22.52 1.98
CA TYR A 182 14.06 23.36 2.08
C TYR A 182 14.21 24.34 3.26
N PRO A 183 15.11 25.32 3.17
CA PRO A 183 15.38 26.27 4.26
C PRO A 183 14.15 27.10 4.66
N GLU A 184 13.18 27.25 3.76
CA GLU A 184 11.91 27.93 4.00
C GLU A 184 10.94 27.19 4.94
N THR A 185 11.26 25.94 5.32
CA THR A 185 10.44 25.12 6.24
C THR A 185 11.04 25.01 7.64
N ALA A 186 12.16 25.69 7.91
CA ALA A 186 12.76 25.74 9.23
C ALA A 186 11.89 26.58 10.18
N PRO A 187 11.76 26.20 11.48
CA PRO A 187 11.12 27.06 12.46
C PRO A 187 11.85 28.41 12.51
N ASP A 188 11.10 29.50 12.63
CA ASP A 188 11.67 30.83 12.79
C ASP A 188 12.58 30.82 14.04
N GLU A 189 13.80 31.37 13.91
CA GLU A 189 14.86 31.33 14.95
C GLU A 189 14.40 31.85 16.33
N GLU A 190 13.24 32.50 16.42
CA GLU A 190 12.62 32.97 17.65
C GLU A 190 12.00 31.85 18.52
N GLU A 191 11.71 30.66 17.98
CA GLU A 191 11.16 29.52 18.75
C GLU A 191 12.21 28.65 19.45
N GLU A 192 13.45 28.58 18.93
CA GLU A 192 14.55 27.81 19.56
C GLU A 192 15.09 28.52 20.81
N ASP A 193 15.11 29.87 20.85
CA ASP A 193 15.63 30.66 21.96
C ASP A 193 14.71 30.63 23.22
N LEU A 194 13.43 30.27 23.07
CA LEU A 194 12.48 30.14 24.18
C LEU A 194 12.58 28.79 24.92
N MET A 195 13.16 27.76 24.29
CA MET A 195 13.36 26.44 24.91
C MET A 195 14.71 26.29 25.63
N GLU A 196 15.68 27.18 25.37
CA GLU A 196 17.01 27.14 25.99
C GLU A 196 17.16 28.03 27.24
N ALA A 197 16.13 28.70 27.75
CA ALA A 197 16.27 29.49 28.97
C ALA A 197 16.52 28.60 30.21
N PRO A 198 17.72 28.61 30.83
CA PRO A 198 17.97 27.84 32.02
C PRO A 198 17.24 28.49 33.19
N LYS A 199 16.39 27.70 33.87
CA LYS A 199 15.90 28.05 35.21
C LYS A 199 17.11 28.29 36.13
N LYS A 200 17.37 29.55 36.47
CA LYS A 200 18.18 29.93 37.63
C LYS A 200 17.35 29.87 38.91
#